data_AF-A0A060BRD7-F1
#
_entry.id   AF-A0A060BRD7-F1
#
_cell.length_a   1.000
_cell.length_b   1.000
_cell.length_c   1.000
_cell.angle_alpha   90.00
_cell.angle_beta   90.00
_cell.angle_gamma   90.00
#
_symmetry.space_group_name_H-M   'P 1'
#
loop_
_entity.id
_entity.type
_entity.pdbx_description
1 polymer ?
#
loop_
_entity_poly.entity_id
_entity_poly.type
_entity_poly.pdbx_seq_one_letter_code
_entity_poly.pdbx_strand_id
1 'polypeptide(L)'
;DGAGAAGETTTTATDGPAVTADAKPVAAGSDWEKVVPGDDCRCADDSEYAFWVHEADPTKVAVVLQGGGACFDATSCTFVEGPYKPRLFQEDDPGDGDGLLDVDDERNPLAGWSIVFAPYCTGDLHLGTTTQEDAPDQVVHHAGLANGTAV
;
A
#
# COMPACT_ATOMS: atom_id res chain seq x y z
N ASP A 1 -49.88 -27.68 -39.09
CA ASP A 1 -50.06 -26.42 -38.33
C ASP A 1 -49.14 -26.39 -37.11
N GLY A 2 -48.36 -25.30 -37.00
CA GLY A 2 -47.68 -24.76 -35.79
C GLY A 2 -46.67 -25.65 -35.06
N ALA A 3 -45.34 -25.43 -35.11
CA ALA A 3 -44.54 -24.29 -34.62
C ALA A 3 -44.51 -24.14 -33.09
N GLY A 4 -43.30 -24.27 -32.51
CA GLY A 4 -43.01 -24.03 -31.09
C GLY A 4 -41.55 -24.37 -30.76
N ALA A 5 -40.63 -23.47 -31.13
CA ALA A 5 -39.20 -23.57 -30.90
C ALA A 5 -38.85 -23.27 -29.44
N ALA A 6 -38.03 -24.11 -28.82
CA ALA A 6 -37.31 -23.79 -27.58
C ALA A 6 -36.10 -22.93 -27.95
N GLY A 7 -36.13 -21.66 -27.55
CA GLY A 7 -34.97 -20.77 -27.63
C GLY A 7 -34.06 -21.02 -26.43
N GLU A 8 -32.89 -21.61 -26.67
CA GLU A 8 -31.80 -21.66 -25.70
C GLU A 8 -30.92 -20.44 -25.96
N THR A 9 -31.07 -19.42 -25.12
CA THR A 9 -30.29 -18.18 -25.17
C THR A 9 -28.83 -18.51 -24.85
N THR A 10 -28.02 -18.66 -25.90
CA THR A 10 -26.56 -18.71 -25.77
C THR A 10 -26.06 -17.30 -25.48
N THR A 11 -25.81 -16.99 -24.21
CA THR A 11 -25.05 -15.79 -23.82
C THR A 11 -23.60 -15.99 -24.23
N THR A 12 -23.18 -15.33 -25.31
CA THR A 12 -21.78 -15.24 -25.71
C THR A 12 -21.07 -14.36 -24.68
N ALA A 13 -20.24 -14.97 -23.82
CA ALA A 13 -19.31 -14.22 -22.99
C ALA A 13 -18.35 -13.47 -23.92
N THR A 14 -18.41 -12.15 -23.90
CA THR A 14 -17.46 -11.30 -24.62
C THR A 14 -16.16 -11.34 -23.83
N ASP A 15 -15.18 -12.05 -24.37
CA ASP A 15 -13.82 -12.11 -23.84
C ASP A 15 -13.25 -10.69 -23.79
N GLY A 16 -12.95 -10.21 -22.58
CA GLY A 16 -12.25 -8.94 -22.38
C GLY A 16 -10.83 -9.05 -22.94
N PRO A 17 -10.17 -7.94 -23.29
CA PRO A 17 -8.82 -8.02 -23.81
C PRO A 17 -7.91 -8.63 -22.75
N ALA A 18 -7.32 -9.78 -23.07
CA ALA A 18 -6.24 -10.37 -22.32
C ALA A 18 -5.12 -9.34 -22.20
N VAL A 19 -4.88 -8.87 -20.98
CA VAL A 19 -3.64 -8.15 -20.66
C VAL A 19 -2.50 -9.14 -20.84
N THR A 20 -1.78 -9.02 -21.96
CA THR A 20 -0.53 -9.75 -22.16
C THR A 20 0.48 -9.16 -21.19
N ALA A 21 0.85 -9.96 -20.19
CA ALA A 21 1.96 -9.66 -19.30
C ALA A 21 3.27 -9.83 -20.08
N ASP A 22 3.58 -8.90 -20.97
CA ASP A 22 4.90 -8.73 -21.54
C ASP A 22 5.78 -7.95 -20.55
N ALA A 23 5.92 -8.49 -19.34
CA ALA A 23 6.90 -8.00 -18.39
C ALA A 23 8.27 -8.51 -18.83
N LYS A 24 9.06 -7.61 -19.42
CA LYS A 24 10.49 -7.82 -19.64
C LYS A 24 11.13 -8.17 -18.28
N PRO A 25 12.09 -9.10 -18.19
CA PRO A 25 12.79 -9.34 -16.93
C PRO A 25 13.50 -8.04 -16.56
N VAL A 26 12.98 -7.35 -15.54
CA VAL A 26 13.72 -6.29 -14.87
C VAL A 26 14.81 -7.03 -14.11
N ALA A 27 16.07 -6.70 -14.40
CA ALA A 27 17.16 -7.23 -13.60
C ALA A 27 16.86 -6.82 -12.15
N ALA A 28 16.87 -7.77 -11.21
CA ALA A 28 16.69 -7.49 -9.78
C ALA A 28 17.77 -6.47 -9.38
N GLY A 29 17.39 -5.20 -9.38
CA GLY A 29 18.23 -4.12 -8.88
C GLY A 29 17.91 -3.99 -7.41
N SER A 30 18.93 -3.94 -6.56
CA SER A 30 18.78 -3.69 -5.11
C SER A 30 18.17 -2.31 -4.79
N ASP A 31 17.78 -1.55 -5.81
CA ASP A 31 17.25 -0.21 -5.69
C ASP A 31 15.75 -0.25 -5.33
N TRP A 32 15.36 0.63 -4.41
CA TRP A 32 13.98 0.91 -4.07
C TRP A 32 13.52 2.19 -4.76
N GLU A 33 12.39 2.13 -5.46
CA GLU A 33 11.73 3.31 -6.03
C GLU A 33 10.73 3.88 -5.03
N LYS A 34 10.89 5.16 -4.68
CA LYS A 34 9.88 5.89 -3.90
C LYS A 34 8.74 6.36 -4.81
N VAL A 35 7.52 5.98 -4.48
CA VAL A 35 6.29 6.35 -5.19
C VAL A 35 5.45 7.30 -4.33
N VAL A 36 5.09 8.45 -4.89
CA VAL A 36 4.14 9.40 -4.29
C VAL A 36 2.82 9.28 -5.05
N PRO A 37 1.79 8.63 -4.48
CA PRO A 37 0.55 8.36 -5.20
C PRO A 37 -0.33 9.60 -5.42
N GLY A 38 -0.20 10.63 -4.58
CA GLY A 38 -1.08 11.81 -4.62
C GLY A 38 -2.51 11.50 -4.15
N ASP A 39 -3.49 12.16 -4.76
CA ASP A 39 -4.93 12.04 -4.46
C ASP A 39 -5.26 12.24 -2.97
N ASP A 40 -6.06 11.33 -2.40
CA ASP A 40 -6.49 11.37 -1.00
C ASP A 40 -5.40 10.86 -0.03
N CYS A 41 -4.27 10.37 -0.54
CA CYS A 41 -3.20 9.81 0.28
C CYS A 41 -2.48 10.91 1.08
N ARG A 42 -2.30 10.66 2.37
CA ARG A 42 -1.65 11.57 3.32
C ARG A 42 -1.34 10.86 4.62
N CYS A 43 -0.44 11.44 5.40
CA CYS A 43 -0.20 11.02 6.78
C CYS A 43 -1.16 11.74 7.75
N ALA A 44 -1.11 11.35 9.02
CA ALA A 44 -2.01 11.86 10.04
C ALA A 44 -1.91 13.38 10.25
N ASP A 45 -0.73 13.96 10.06
CA ASP A 45 -0.50 15.41 10.15
C ASP A 45 -0.73 16.17 8.83
N ASP A 46 -1.42 15.55 7.86
CA ASP A 46 -1.65 16.05 6.50
C ASP A 46 -0.39 16.15 5.62
N SER A 47 0.76 15.65 6.09
CA SER A 47 1.95 15.55 5.25
C SER A 47 1.80 14.50 4.13
N GLU A 48 2.63 14.65 3.09
CA GLU A 48 2.62 13.78 1.92
C GLU A 48 2.94 12.32 2.29
N TYR A 49 2.11 11.40 1.81
CA TYR A 49 2.36 9.96 1.89
C TYR A 49 3.20 9.48 0.70
N ALA A 50 4.01 8.45 0.94
CA ALA A 50 4.75 7.71 -0.07
C ALA A 50 4.88 6.25 0.34
N PHE A 51 5.07 5.39 -0.65
CA PHE A 51 5.43 3.98 -0.49
C PHE A 51 6.63 3.65 -1.38
N TRP A 52 7.23 2.48 -1.23
CA TRP A 52 8.42 2.07 -1.97
C TRP A 52 8.18 0.76 -2.73
N VAL A 53 8.75 0.65 -3.92
CA VAL A 53 8.69 -0.54 -4.77
C VAL A 53 10.10 -1.03 -5.05
N HIS A 54 10.33 -2.32 -4.80
CA HIS A 54 11.48 -3.06 -5.30
C HIS A 54 10.97 -4.01 -6.38
N GLU A 55 11.42 -3.82 -7.62
CA GLU A 55 11.03 -4.66 -8.75
C GLU A 55 11.98 -5.86 -8.92
N ALA A 56 11.41 -7.07 -8.91
CA ALA A 56 12.11 -8.31 -9.26
C ALA A 56 11.20 -9.24 -10.06
N ASP A 57 10.90 -10.47 -9.59
CA ASP A 57 9.98 -11.39 -10.29
C ASP A 57 8.52 -10.87 -10.21
N PRO A 58 7.93 -10.38 -11.31
CA PRO A 58 6.59 -9.78 -11.29
C PRO A 58 5.47 -10.79 -11.04
N THR A 59 5.77 -12.10 -11.07
CA THR A 59 4.81 -13.16 -10.74
C THR A 59 4.80 -13.51 -9.26
N LYS A 60 5.70 -12.92 -8.47
CA LYS A 60 5.83 -13.11 -7.02
C LYS A 60 5.91 -11.75 -6.35
N VAL A 61 4.77 -11.29 -5.83
CA VAL A 61 4.65 -9.99 -5.19
C VAL A 61 4.39 -10.15 -3.70
N ALA A 62 5.17 -9.46 -2.88
CA ALA A 62 4.93 -9.29 -1.46
C ALA A 62 4.54 -7.83 -1.18
N VAL A 63 3.46 -7.64 -0.42
CA VAL A 63 3.08 -6.31 0.10
C VAL A 63 3.37 -6.32 1.59
N VAL A 64 4.27 -5.44 2.02
CA VAL A 64 4.71 -5.31 3.42
C VAL A 64 4.11 -4.04 4.01
N LEU A 65 3.16 -4.22 4.91
CA LEU A 65 2.55 -3.13 5.65
C LEU A 65 3.34 -2.89 6.94
N GLN A 66 3.94 -1.72 7.09
CA GLN A 66 4.65 -1.36 8.32
C GLN A 66 3.67 -1.33 9.50
N GLY A 67 4.11 -1.81 10.66
CA GLY A 67 3.38 -1.63 11.92
C GLY A 67 3.68 -0.29 12.59
N GLY A 68 3.16 -0.09 13.80
CA GLY A 68 3.49 1.09 14.60
C GLY A 68 2.31 1.63 15.42
N GLY A 69 1.70 0.76 16.24
CA GLY A 69 0.59 1.14 17.13
C GLY A 69 -0.65 1.67 16.39
N ALA A 70 -1.52 2.35 17.13
CA ALA A 70 -2.74 2.99 16.63
C ALA A 70 -3.22 4.02 17.66
N CYS A 71 -4.05 4.97 17.24
CA CYS A 71 -4.66 5.97 18.11
C CYS A 71 -6.19 6.01 17.95
N PHE A 72 -6.88 6.41 19.00
CA PHE A 72 -8.35 6.28 19.11
C PHE A 72 -9.01 7.46 19.81
N ASP A 73 -8.23 8.37 20.38
CA ASP A 73 -8.69 9.54 21.13
C ASP A 73 -7.63 10.64 21.14
N ALA A 74 -8.02 11.82 21.63
CA ALA A 74 -7.15 12.99 21.79
C ALA A 74 -5.78 12.71 22.42
N THR A 75 -5.74 11.81 23.40
CA THR A 75 -4.51 11.54 24.15
C THR A 75 -3.56 10.67 23.33
N SER A 76 -4.09 9.64 22.68
CA SER A 76 -3.32 8.73 21.84
C SER A 76 -3.00 9.33 20.48
N CYS A 77 -3.83 10.22 19.94
CA CYS A 77 -3.64 10.78 18.61
C CYS A 77 -2.71 12.00 18.57
N THR A 78 -2.06 12.35 19.69
CA THR A 78 -1.04 13.41 19.75
C THR A 78 0.12 13.19 18.77
N PHE A 79 0.63 14.28 18.19
CA PHE A 79 1.79 14.25 17.28
C PHE A 79 3.16 14.32 17.98
N VAL A 80 3.20 14.40 19.32
CA VAL A 80 4.46 14.56 20.07
C VAL A 80 4.98 13.21 20.57
N GLU A 81 4.19 12.49 21.36
CA GLU A 81 4.55 11.17 21.92
C GLU A 81 3.38 10.17 21.80
N GLY A 82 2.83 10.07 20.58
CA GLY A 82 1.80 9.09 20.27
C GLY A 82 2.36 7.67 20.11
N PRO A 83 1.50 6.64 20.13
CA PRO A 83 1.89 5.25 19.89
C PRO A 83 2.20 4.95 18.41
N TYR A 84 2.19 5.96 17.54
CA TYR A 84 2.36 5.87 16.09
C TYR A 84 3.18 7.06 15.57
N LYS A 85 3.68 6.96 14.32
CA LYS A 85 4.32 8.08 13.62
C LYS A 85 3.25 8.87 12.88
N PRO A 86 3.13 10.20 13.04
CA PRO A 86 2.10 10.97 12.36
C PRO A 86 2.47 11.39 10.93
N ARG A 87 3.69 11.06 10.50
CA ARG A 87 4.30 11.38 9.20
C ARG A 87 5.40 10.39 8.87
N LEU A 88 5.89 10.42 7.63
CA LEU A 88 7.07 9.68 7.22
C LEU A 88 8.36 10.37 7.69
N PHE A 89 9.33 9.55 8.08
CA PHE A 89 10.69 9.99 8.42
C PHE A 89 11.73 9.32 7.50
N GLN A 90 13.01 9.69 7.65
CA GLN A 90 14.08 9.11 6.83
C GLN A 90 14.21 7.60 7.05
N GLU A 91 13.93 7.14 8.27
CA GLU A 91 13.97 5.73 8.67
C GLU A 91 12.84 4.90 8.06
N ASP A 92 11.88 5.53 7.37
CA ASP A 92 10.85 4.84 6.58
C ASP A 92 11.31 4.47 5.18
N ASP A 93 12.50 4.93 4.76
CA ASP A 93 13.13 4.48 3.52
C ASP A 93 13.71 3.06 3.72
N PRO A 94 13.28 2.05 2.93
CA PRO A 94 13.77 0.68 3.05
C PRO A 94 15.17 0.46 2.46
N GLY A 95 15.81 1.47 1.87
CA GLY A 95 17.13 1.35 1.24
C GLY A 95 18.24 0.87 2.18
N ASP A 96 18.16 1.22 3.47
CA ASP A 96 19.03 0.70 4.54
C ASP A 96 18.26 -0.25 5.49
N GLY A 97 17.13 -0.80 5.01
CA GLY A 97 16.23 -1.66 5.78
C GLY A 97 16.85 -3.00 6.15
N ASP A 98 16.29 -3.65 7.17
CA ASP A 98 16.72 -4.98 7.64
C ASP A 98 15.63 -6.05 7.43
N GLY A 99 15.97 -7.30 7.74
CA GLY A 99 15.02 -8.40 7.76
C GLY A 99 14.40 -8.70 6.39
N LEU A 100 13.10 -8.45 6.24
CA LEU A 100 12.38 -8.69 4.99
C LEU A 100 12.68 -7.64 3.91
N LEU A 101 13.17 -6.46 4.32
CA LEU A 101 13.46 -5.34 3.41
C LEU A 101 14.94 -5.30 3.00
N ASP A 102 15.80 -6.08 3.67
CA ASP A 102 17.17 -6.36 3.20
C ASP A 102 17.12 -7.36 2.04
N VAL A 103 16.92 -6.84 0.82
CA VAL A 103 16.73 -7.64 -0.40
C VAL A 103 18.01 -8.34 -0.87
N ASP A 104 19.17 -7.93 -0.36
CA ASP A 104 20.48 -8.52 -0.69
C ASP A 104 20.88 -9.65 0.28
N ASP A 105 20.22 -9.78 1.43
CA ASP A 105 20.48 -10.87 2.38
C ASP A 105 19.96 -12.22 1.85
N GLU A 106 20.86 -13.18 1.67
CA GLU A 106 20.54 -14.55 1.26
C GLU A 106 19.58 -15.29 2.21
N ARG A 107 19.42 -14.80 3.45
CA ARG A 107 18.47 -15.33 4.44
C ARG A 107 17.06 -14.78 4.24
N ASN A 108 16.88 -13.74 3.42
CA ASN A 108 15.58 -13.13 3.18
C ASN A 108 14.66 -14.12 2.44
N PRO A 109 13.53 -14.55 3.03
CA PRO A 109 12.61 -15.49 2.38
C PRO A 109 11.89 -14.90 1.16
N LEU A 110 11.94 -13.57 0.98
CA LEU A 110 11.41 -12.83 -0.16
C LEU A 110 12.48 -12.52 -1.21
N ALA A 111 13.70 -13.06 -1.09
CA ALA A 111 14.75 -12.84 -2.08
C ALA A 111 14.25 -13.15 -3.50
N GLY A 112 14.38 -12.16 -4.40
CA GLY A 112 13.93 -12.23 -5.79
C GLY A 112 12.43 -11.99 -6.03
N TRP A 113 11.62 -11.70 -5.00
CA TRP A 113 10.24 -11.24 -5.14
C TRP A 113 10.20 -9.74 -5.43
N SER A 114 9.23 -9.28 -6.22
CA SER A 114 8.89 -7.86 -6.18
C SER A 114 8.26 -7.52 -4.83
N ILE A 115 8.69 -6.43 -4.21
CA ILE A 115 8.22 -6.03 -2.89
C ILE A 115 7.63 -4.62 -2.98
N VAL A 116 6.42 -4.44 -2.47
CA VAL A 116 5.86 -3.11 -2.20
C VAL A 116 5.85 -2.90 -0.70
N PHE A 117 6.60 -1.91 -0.23
CA PHE A 117 6.66 -1.53 1.18
C PHE A 117 5.83 -0.28 1.42
N ALA A 118 4.83 -0.40 2.30
CA ALA A 118 3.92 0.67 2.68
C ALA A 118 4.17 1.08 4.14
N PRO A 119 4.92 2.18 4.37
CA PRO A 119 5.06 2.74 5.70
C PRO A 119 3.73 3.15 6.32
N TYR A 120 3.71 3.26 7.64
CA TYR A 120 2.49 3.53 8.38
C TYR A 120 2.61 4.84 9.14
N CYS A 121 1.79 5.82 8.74
CA CYS A 121 1.81 7.17 9.29
C CYS A 121 0.44 7.73 9.70
N THR A 122 -0.59 6.88 9.81
CA THR A 122 -2.00 7.31 9.89
C THR A 122 -2.72 6.95 11.21
N GLY A 123 -2.09 6.19 12.10
CA GLY A 123 -2.67 5.89 13.43
C GLY A 123 -3.94 5.00 13.38
N ASP A 124 -4.30 4.45 12.23
CA ASP A 124 -5.57 3.74 11.95
C ASP A 124 -5.45 2.29 11.42
N LEU A 125 -4.32 1.60 11.63
CA LEU A 125 -4.03 0.24 11.16
C LEU A 125 -4.21 0.01 9.65
N HIS A 126 -3.99 1.04 8.82
CA HIS A 126 -4.21 1.01 7.36
C HIS A 126 -5.69 0.92 6.93
N LEU A 127 -6.64 1.23 7.82
CA LEU A 127 -8.07 1.04 7.57
C LEU A 127 -8.90 2.33 7.62
N GLY A 128 -8.30 3.45 8.04
CA GLY A 128 -9.01 4.70 8.29
C GLY A 128 -9.50 5.39 7.03
N THR A 129 -10.61 6.13 7.18
CA THR A 129 -11.19 7.01 6.16
C THR A 129 -11.68 8.34 6.73
N THR A 130 -11.29 8.68 7.95
CA THR A 130 -11.86 9.79 8.71
C THR A 130 -10.84 10.90 8.94
N THR A 131 -11.34 12.11 9.16
CA THR A 131 -10.56 13.24 9.66
C THR A 131 -11.19 13.68 10.97
N GLN A 132 -10.41 13.76 12.03
CA GLN A 132 -10.89 14.08 13.37
C GLN A 132 -10.13 15.27 13.96
N GLU A 133 -10.85 16.18 14.58
CA GLU A 133 -10.25 17.22 15.42
C GLU A 133 -10.14 16.67 16.84
N ASP A 134 -8.94 16.18 17.17
CA ASP A 134 -8.68 15.46 18.41
C ASP A 134 -8.29 16.42 19.56
N ALA A 135 -7.78 17.60 19.23
CA ALA A 135 -7.53 18.69 20.18
C ALA A 135 -7.65 20.04 19.44
N PRO A 136 -7.76 21.18 20.16
CA PRO A 136 -7.70 22.49 19.52
C PRO A 136 -6.45 22.59 18.64
N ASP A 137 -6.65 22.91 17.37
CA ASP A 137 -5.60 23.00 16.34
C ASP A 137 -4.87 21.69 15.99
N GLN A 138 -5.41 20.52 16.40
CA GLN A 138 -4.90 19.20 15.99
C GLN A 138 -5.95 18.44 15.19
N VAL A 139 -5.86 18.55 13.87
CA VAL A 139 -6.62 17.75 12.92
C VAL A 139 -5.78 16.53 12.55
N VAL A 140 -6.37 15.35 12.70
CA VAL A 140 -5.75 14.05 12.48
C VAL A 140 -6.43 13.37 11.30
N HIS A 141 -5.64 13.00 10.29
CA HIS A 141 -6.12 12.33 9.09
C HIS A 141 -5.87 10.82 9.15
N HIS A 142 -6.93 10.06 9.41
CA HIS A 142 -6.91 8.61 9.29
C HIS A 142 -7.17 8.22 7.82
N ALA A 143 -6.13 8.29 7.00
CA ALA A 143 -6.18 8.03 5.56
C ALA A 143 -5.65 6.64 5.16
N GLY A 144 -5.55 5.71 6.11
CA GLY A 144 -4.95 4.39 5.91
C GLY A 144 -5.55 3.59 4.75
N LEU A 145 -6.87 3.67 4.55
CA LEU A 145 -7.51 2.98 3.42
C LEU A 145 -7.08 3.56 2.08
N ALA A 146 -6.97 4.89 1.97
CA ALA A 146 -6.52 5.54 0.74
C ALA A 146 -5.06 5.17 0.44
N ASN A 147 -4.18 5.30 1.45
CA ASN A 147 -2.77 4.93 1.35
C ASN A 147 -2.59 3.45 0.95
N GLY A 148 -3.35 2.55 1.56
CA GLY A 148 -3.29 1.11 1.27
C GLY A 148 -3.94 0.70 -0.06
N THR A 149 -4.85 1.50 -0.62
CA THR A 149 -5.45 1.26 -1.95
C THR A 149 -4.53 1.71 -3.08
N ALA A 150 -3.65 2.68 -2.81
CA ALA A 150 -2.65 3.15 -3.77
C ALA A 150 -1.46 2.19 -3.95
N VAL A 151 -1.32 1.22 -3.04
CA VAL A 151 -0.32 0.15 -3.01
C VAL A 151 -0.83 -1.06 -3.81
#